data_AF-A0A3D0D297-F1
#
_entry.id   AF-A0A3D0D297-F1
#
_cell.length_a   1.000
_cell.length_b   1.000
_cell.length_c   1.000
_cell.angle_alpha   90.00
_cell.angle_beta   90.00
_cell.angle_gamma   90.00
#
_symmetry.space_group_name_H-M   'P 1'
#
loop_
_entity.id
_entity.type
_entity.pdbx_description
1 polymer ?
#
loop_
_entity_poly.entity_id
_entity_poly.type
_entity_poly.pdbx_seq_one_letter_code
_entity_poly.pdbx_strand_id
1 'polypeptide(L)'
;MAEQLEPLFGSNVDPSAGDPQRPFHWATVAERDGLDLITLQDHPYNARFFDTWTLLTALAMRTERIHLGTNVANLPLRPPAMLARQAATLDRLSRGRLEVGLGAGAFWEG
;
A
#
# COMPACT_ATOMS: atom_id res chain seq x y z
N MET A 1 -2.83 1.98 -33.29
CA MET A 1 -1.81 2.88 -32.73
C MET A 1 -1.78 2.58 -31.24
N ALA A 2 -0.69 2.07 -30.68
CA ALA A 2 -0.61 1.81 -29.25
C ALA A 2 -0.60 3.14 -28.49
N GLU A 3 -1.46 3.28 -27.50
CA GLU A 3 -1.47 4.43 -26.59
C GLU A 3 -0.14 4.43 -25.83
N GLN A 4 0.64 5.51 -25.96
CA GLN A 4 1.83 5.70 -25.13
C GLN A 4 1.36 6.07 -23.73
N LEU A 5 1.57 5.14 -22.79
CA LEU A 5 1.33 5.40 -21.37
C LEU A 5 2.42 6.34 -20.86
N GLU A 6 2.02 7.44 -20.23
CA GLU A 6 2.92 8.32 -19.50
C GLU A 6 3.54 7.56 -18.32
N PRO A 7 4.85 7.70 -18.06
CA PRO A 7 5.49 7.04 -16.93
C PRO A 7 4.98 7.62 -15.60
N LEU A 8 4.64 6.73 -14.67
CA LEU A 8 4.30 7.08 -13.29
C LEU A 8 5.52 6.98 -12.38
N PHE A 9 5.66 7.91 -11.44
CA PHE A 9 6.74 7.93 -10.46
C PHE A 9 6.20 7.71 -9.05
N GLY A 10 6.77 6.76 -8.32
CA GLY A 10 6.32 6.41 -6.98
C GLY A 10 7.45 6.11 -6.00
N SER A 11 7.10 6.01 -4.72
CA SER A 11 8.05 5.70 -3.63
C SER A 11 7.55 4.53 -2.79
N ASN A 12 8.49 3.75 -2.26
CA ASN A 12 8.18 2.84 -1.16
C ASN A 12 8.15 3.63 0.16
N VAL A 13 7.14 3.37 0.99
CA VAL A 13 7.05 3.89 2.35
C VAL A 13 7.34 2.75 3.31
N ASP A 14 8.36 2.94 4.16
CA ASP A 14 8.73 1.99 5.20
C ASP A 14 7.59 1.84 6.22
N PRO A 15 7.02 0.63 6.40
CA PRO A 15 5.93 0.38 7.34
C PRO A 15 6.38 0.20 8.79
N SER A 16 7.64 0.54 9.13
CA SER A 16 8.20 0.42 10.48
C SER A 16 7.32 1.07 11.56
N ALA A 17 7.04 0.30 12.61
CA ALA A 17 6.29 0.71 13.79
C ALA A 17 7.17 1.37 14.86
N GLY A 18 8.49 1.43 14.66
CA GLY A 18 9.42 2.06 15.60
C GLY A 18 9.26 3.58 15.72
N ASP A 19 8.71 4.22 14.69
CA ASP A 19 8.29 5.62 14.69
C ASP A 19 6.93 5.73 13.97
N PRO A 20 5.81 5.81 14.72
CA PRO A 20 4.48 5.83 14.14
C PRO A 20 4.20 7.01 13.20
N GLN A 21 4.95 8.12 13.30
CA GLN A 21 4.73 9.30 12.46
C GLN A 21 5.47 9.22 11.13
N ARG A 22 6.53 8.40 11.05
CA ARG A 22 7.40 8.31 9.88
C ARG A 22 6.66 7.92 8.59
N PRO A 23 5.75 6.93 8.56
CA PRO A 23 5.01 6.61 7.33
C PRO A 23 4.14 7.77 6.85
N PHE A 24 3.50 8.49 7.78
CA PHE A 24 2.66 9.66 7.45
C PHE A 24 3.50 10.80 6.89
N HIS A 25 4.65 11.08 7.50
CA HIS A 25 5.57 12.09 6.99
C HIS A 25 5.94 11.82 5.53
N TRP A 26 6.37 10.60 5.20
CA TRP A 26 6.77 10.26 3.84
C TRP A 26 5.60 10.25 2.85
N ALA A 27 4.41 9.81 3.27
CA ALA A 27 3.21 9.91 2.44
C ALA A 27 2.86 11.37 2.12
N THR A 28 2.93 12.27 3.10
CA THR A 28 2.69 13.71 2.89
C THR A 28 3.73 14.34 1.97
N VAL A 29 5.01 14.00 2.14
CA VAL A 29 6.08 14.50 1.25
C VAL A 29 5.86 14.01 -0.18
N ALA A 30 5.58 12.72 -0.37
CA ALA A 30 5.32 12.15 -1.69
C ALA A 30 4.12 12.80 -2.39
N GLU A 31 3.02 13.03 -1.66
CA GLU A 31 1.85 13.70 -2.22
C GLU A 31 2.15 15.16 -2.61
N ARG A 32 2.78 15.92 -1.71
CA ARG A 32 3.16 17.32 -1.91
C ARG A 32 4.09 17.50 -3.11
N ASP A 33 5.05 16.58 -3.27
CA ASP A 33 6.07 16.66 -4.31
C ASP A 33 5.59 16.08 -5.65
N GLY A 34 4.32 15.69 -5.75
CA GLY A 34 3.69 15.32 -7.01
C GLY A 34 3.89 13.88 -7.44
N LEU A 35 4.35 12.98 -6.57
CA LEU A 35 4.45 11.56 -6.90
C LEU A 35 3.07 10.95 -7.17
N ASP A 36 3.03 9.92 -8.00
CA ASP A 36 1.80 9.27 -8.44
C ASP A 36 1.37 8.16 -7.48
N LEU A 37 2.33 7.46 -6.86
CA LEU A 37 2.10 6.25 -6.08
C LEU A 37 2.98 6.15 -4.84
N ILE A 38 2.41 5.75 -3.71
CA ILE A 38 3.16 5.16 -2.59
C ILE A 38 2.83 3.68 -2.41
N THR A 39 3.83 2.89 -2.03
CA THR A 39 3.61 1.46 -1.78
C THR A 39 4.15 1.02 -0.42
N LEU A 40 3.51 0.00 0.16
CA LEU A 40 3.90 -0.61 1.43
C LEU A 40 4.09 -2.12 1.28
N GLN A 41 5.11 -2.65 1.95
CA GLN A 41 5.40 -4.08 1.95
C GLN A 41 4.48 -4.81 2.94
N ASP A 42 3.75 -5.84 2.49
CA ASP A 42 2.85 -6.63 3.34
C ASP A 42 3.60 -7.78 4.02
N HIS A 43 4.14 -7.51 5.21
CA HIS A 43 4.80 -8.51 6.06
C HIS A 43 4.08 -8.67 7.40
N PRO A 44 2.88 -9.27 7.43
CA PRO A 44 2.04 -9.36 8.65
C PRO A 44 2.68 -10.17 9.79
N TYR A 45 3.73 -10.93 9.49
CA TYR A 45 4.54 -11.73 10.41
C TYR A 45 5.68 -10.94 11.06
N ASN A 46 6.03 -9.77 10.51
CA ASN A 46 7.10 -8.93 11.04
C ASN A 46 6.54 -7.97 12.09
N ALA A 47 6.73 -8.30 13.38
CA ALA A 47 6.25 -7.49 14.50
C ALA A 47 6.84 -6.07 14.57
N ARG A 48 7.88 -5.76 13.78
CA ARG A 48 8.43 -4.40 13.67
C ARG A 48 7.63 -3.52 12.73
N PHE A 49 6.73 -4.08 11.93
CA PHE A 49 5.94 -3.35 10.93
C PHE A 49 4.49 -3.21 11.39
N PHE A 50 3.83 -2.14 10.95
CA PHE A 50 2.38 -2.03 11.05
C PHE A 50 1.67 -3.04 10.13
N ASP A 51 0.42 -3.40 10.47
CA ASP A 51 -0.45 -4.08 9.50
C ASP A 51 -0.64 -3.18 8.26
N THR A 52 -0.29 -3.71 7.10
CA THR A 52 -0.22 -2.94 5.85
C THR A 52 -1.57 -2.40 5.41
N TRP A 53 -2.66 -3.15 5.58
CA TRP A 53 -4.00 -2.73 5.14
C TRP A 53 -4.59 -1.65 6.05
N THR A 54 -4.33 -1.75 7.35
CA THR A 54 -4.69 -0.73 8.33
C THR A 54 -3.89 0.55 8.09
N LEU A 55 -2.57 0.45 7.88
CA LEU A 55 -1.74 1.61 7.59
C LEU A 55 -2.11 2.27 6.26
N LEU A 56 -2.32 1.49 5.19
CA LEU A 56 -2.82 2.02 3.91
C LEU A 56 -4.13 2.79 4.08
N THR A 57 -5.07 2.28 4.89
CA THR A 57 -6.32 2.98 5.19
C THR A 57 -6.05 4.32 5.88
N ALA A 58 -5.18 4.35 6.88
CA ALA A 58 -4.83 5.58 7.58
C ALA A 58 -4.15 6.62 6.65
N LEU A 59 -3.24 6.16 5.78
CA LEU A 59 -2.57 7.02 4.80
C LEU A 59 -3.53 7.53 3.73
N ALA A 60 -4.48 6.70 3.27
CA ALA A 60 -5.54 7.10 2.37
C ALA A 60 -6.39 8.24 2.95
N MET A 61 -6.63 8.23 4.27
CA MET A 61 -7.39 9.30 4.94
C MET A 61 -6.56 10.57 5.20
N ARG A 62 -5.23 10.52 5.09
CA ARG A 62 -4.36 11.71 5.20
C ARG A 62 -3.95 12.32 3.88
N THR A 63 -4.28 11.68 2.76
CA THR A 63 -3.90 12.09 1.42
C THR A 63 -5.13 12.21 0.53
N GLU A 64 -5.06 13.04 -0.51
CA GLU A 64 -6.22 13.33 -1.37
C GLU A 64 -6.04 12.92 -2.83
N ARG A 65 -4.79 12.81 -3.31
CA ARG A 65 -4.47 12.59 -4.74
C ARG A 65 -3.64 11.33 -4.96
N ILE A 66 -2.60 11.11 -4.17
CA ILE A 66 -1.61 10.06 -4.45
C ILE A 66 -2.26 8.68 -4.40
N HIS A 67 -1.93 7.80 -5.36
CA HIS A 67 -2.34 6.41 -5.31
C HIS A 67 -1.56 5.68 -4.23
N LEU A 68 -2.15 4.63 -3.66
CA LEU A 68 -1.53 3.86 -2.59
C LEU A 68 -1.74 2.38 -2.83
N GLY A 69 -0.72 1.56 -2.55
CA GLY A 69 -0.84 0.13 -2.82
C GLY A 69 0.04 -0.80 -2.03
N THR A 70 -0.28 -2.09 -2.12
CA THR A 70 0.55 -3.16 -1.59
C THR A 70 1.68 -3.49 -2.57
N ASN A 71 2.90 -3.62 -2.08
CA ASN A 71 4.06 -4.05 -2.85
C ASN A 71 4.85 -5.12 -2.07
N VAL A 72 4.39 -6.38 -2.08
CA VAL A 72 3.12 -6.89 -2.62
C VAL A 72 2.28 -7.49 -1.49
N ALA A 73 0.97 -7.66 -1.67
CA ALA A 73 0.08 -8.30 -0.71
C ALA A 73 0.52 -9.76 -0.48
N ASN A 74 0.54 -10.19 0.78
CA ASN A 74 1.00 -11.52 1.17
C ASN A 74 -0.15 -12.53 1.04
N LEU A 75 -0.35 -13.09 -0.16
CA LEU A 75 -1.48 -13.97 -0.45
C LEU A 75 -1.61 -15.17 0.52
N PRO A 76 -0.53 -15.87 0.92
CA PRO A 76 -0.63 -16.97 1.87
C PRO A 76 -1.25 -16.58 3.23
N LEU A 77 -1.09 -15.34 3.67
CA LEU A 77 -1.57 -14.85 4.96
C LEU A 77 -2.82 -13.95 4.88
N ARG A 78 -3.41 -13.82 3.68
CA ARG A 78 -4.59 -12.96 3.43
C ARG A 78 -5.69 -13.80 2.74
N PRO A 79 -6.65 -14.39 3.48
CA PRO A 79 -7.71 -15.19 2.90
C PRO A 79 -8.42 -14.45 1.75
N PRO A 80 -8.62 -15.06 0.56
CA PRO A 80 -9.01 -14.33 -0.65
C PRO A 80 -10.28 -13.49 -0.50
N ALA A 81 -11.31 -14.03 0.16
CA ALA A 81 -12.56 -13.30 0.39
C ALA A 81 -12.37 -12.09 1.33
N MET A 82 -11.49 -12.22 2.32
CA MET A 82 -11.15 -11.12 3.23
C MET A 82 -10.36 -10.04 2.49
N LEU A 83 -9.34 -10.45 1.74
CA LEU A 83 -8.53 -9.56 0.91
C LEU A 83 -9.39 -8.77 -0.07
N ALA A 84 -10.29 -9.44 -0.79
CA ALA A 84 -11.22 -8.80 -1.72
C ALA A 84 -12.14 -7.78 -0.99
N ARG A 85 -12.63 -8.11 0.20
CA ARG A 85 -13.45 -7.18 1.01
C ARG A 85 -12.64 -5.98 1.49
N GLN A 86 -11.41 -6.19 1.94
CA GLN A 86 -10.50 -5.12 2.37
C GLN A 86 -10.19 -4.18 1.20
N ALA A 87 -9.83 -4.73 0.04
CA ALA A 87 -9.57 -3.97 -1.18
C ALA A 87 -10.78 -3.16 -1.61
N ALA A 88 -11.96 -3.78 -1.73
CA ALA A 88 -13.18 -3.06 -2.12
C ALA A 88 -13.56 -1.95 -1.13
N THR A 89 -13.29 -2.15 0.16
CA THR A 89 -13.57 -1.13 1.19
C THR A 89 -12.60 0.05 1.07
N LEU A 90 -11.31 -0.25 1.00
CA LEU A 90 -10.26 0.76 0.91
C LEU A 90 -10.32 1.53 -0.42
N ASP A 91 -10.64 0.86 -1.53
CA ASP A 91 -10.87 1.51 -2.81
C ASP A 91 -11.95 2.60 -2.70
N ARG A 92 -13.10 2.27 -2.08
CA ARG A 92 -14.17 3.25 -1.84
C ARG A 92 -13.77 4.38 -0.91
N LEU A 93 -13.06 4.07 0.19
CA LEU A 93 -12.61 5.08 1.15
C LEU A 93 -11.58 6.03 0.51
N SER A 94 -10.66 5.49 -0.28
CA SER A 94 -9.63 6.25 -0.98
C SER A 94 -10.13 6.97 -2.24
N ARG A 95 -11.39 6.74 -2.64
CA ARG A 95 -12.02 7.28 -3.86
C ARG A 95 -11.36 6.79 -5.15
N GLY A 96 -11.06 5.49 -5.21
CA GLY A 96 -10.49 4.85 -6.42
C GLY A 96 -8.98 4.95 -6.54
N ARG A 97 -8.27 5.21 -5.44
CA ARG A 97 -6.80 5.41 -5.42
C ARG A 97 -6.02 4.16 -4.97
N LEU A 98 -6.68 3.02 -4.84
CA LEU A 98 -6.04 1.79 -4.38
C LEU A 98 -5.44 0.99 -5.54
N GLU A 99 -4.15 0.69 -5.44
CA GLU A 99 -3.47 -0.28 -6.30
C GLU A 99 -3.18 -1.57 -5.53
N VAL A 100 -3.54 -2.74 -6.08
CA VAL A 100 -3.35 -4.02 -5.40
C VAL A 100 -2.26 -4.84 -6.10
N GLY A 101 -1.02 -4.67 -5.66
CA GLY A 101 0.07 -5.57 -6.07
C GLY A 101 -0.08 -6.92 -5.38
N LEU A 102 -0.21 -8.00 -6.13
CA LEU A 102 -0.38 -9.36 -5.63
C LEU A 102 0.96 -10.12 -5.67
N GLY A 103 1.30 -10.78 -4.56
CA GLY A 103 2.48 -11.63 -4.49
C GLY A 103 2.11 -13.02 -4.02
N ALA A 104 2.65 -14.05 -4.67
CA ALA A 104 2.56 -15.42 -4.17
C ALA A 104 3.14 -15.57 -2.74
N GLY A 105 3.92 -14.57 -2.30
CA GLY A 105 4.69 -14.61 -1.06
C GLY A 105 5.86 -15.58 -1.21
N ALA A 106 6.82 -15.46 -0.30
CA ALA A 106 7.82 -16.49 -0.10
C ALA A 106 7.87 -16.76 1.40
N PHE A 107 7.19 -17.82 1.80
CA PHE A 107 7.49 -18.52 3.04
C PHE A 107 7.73 -19.95 2.68
N TRP A 108 9.01 -20.27 2.50
CA TRP A 108 9.44 -21.65 2.41
C TRP A 108 9.83 -22.06 3.83
N GLU A 109 8.92 -22.71 4.52
CA GLU A 109 9.27 -23.65 5.59
C GLU A 109 8.77 -25.02 5.13
N GLY A 110 9.70 -25.94 4.83
CA GLY A 110 9.38 -27.34 4.52
C GLY A 110 9.29 -27.66 3.04
#